data_AF-A0A536E259-F1
#
_entry.id   AF-A0A536E259-F1
#
_cell.length_a   1.000
_cell.length_b   1.000
_cell.length_c   1.000
_cell.angle_alpha   90.00
_cell.angle_beta   90.00
_cell.angle_gamma   90.00
#
_symmetry.space_group_name_H-M   'P 1'
#
loop_
_entity.id
_entity.type
_entity.pdbx_description
1 polymer ?
#
loop_
_entity_poly.entity_id
_entity_poly.type
_entity_poly.pdbx_seq_one_letter_code
_entity_poly.pdbx_strand_id
1 'polypeptide(L)' 'MNVEQIRGLKGQTVTLRLLPDAPGAPVVTGRVLGMIEAADGLVLTVEPNGAPGKRITVHHQHITSAMPA' A
#
# COMPACT_ATOMS: atom_id res chain seq x y z
N MET A 1 8.73 6.96 3.29
CA MET A 1 8.31 7.46 1.95
C MET A 1 7.46 8.73 2.13
N ASN A 2 7.46 9.66 1.18
CA ASN A 2 6.63 10.87 1.29
C ASN A 2 5.15 10.56 0.96
N VAL A 3 4.21 11.12 1.72
CA VAL A 3 2.75 10.94 1.55
C VAL A 3 2.29 11.39 0.17
N GLU A 4 2.84 12.47 -0.37
CA GLU A 4 2.47 12.98 -1.71
C GLU A 4 2.83 11.98 -2.82
N GLN A 5 3.96 11.29 -2.70
CA GLN A 5 4.35 10.25 -3.64
C GLN A 5 3.38 9.06 -3.59
N ILE A 6 2.90 8.72 -2.39
CA ILE A 6 1.92 7.66 -2.19
C ILE A 6 0.59 8.01 -2.86
N ARG A 7 0.10 9.25 -2.68
CA ARG A 7 -1.17 9.69 -3.28
C ARG A 7 -1.20 9.53 -4.79
N GLY A 8 -0.08 9.80 -5.46
CA GLY A 8 0.06 9.62 -6.90
C GLY A 8 -0.15 8.18 -7.40
N LEU A 9 -0.06 7.18 -6.52
CA LEU A 9 -0.19 5.76 -6.89
C LEU A 9 -1.64 5.27 -6.97
N LYS A 10 -2.63 6.10 -6.62
CA LYS A 10 -4.04 5.69 -6.63
C LYS A 10 -4.45 5.18 -8.01
N GLY A 11 -5.07 3.99 -8.05
CA GLY A 11 -5.53 3.34 -9.26
C GLY A 11 -4.47 2.54 -10.01
N GLN A 12 -3.18 2.71 -9.67
CA GLN A 12 -2.05 2.01 -10.31
C GLN A 12 -1.82 0.64 -9.68
N THR A 13 -1.22 -0.27 -10.44
CA THR A 13 -0.63 -1.50 -9.91
C THR A 13 0.75 -1.16 -9.38
N VAL A 14 1.02 -1.55 -8.14
CA VAL A 14 2.27 -1.23 -7.44
C VAL A 14 2.84 -2.45 -6.75
N THR A 15 4.15 -2.43 -6.55
CA THR A 15 4.84 -3.30 -5.60
C THR A 15 5.25 -2.49 -4.38
N LEU A 16 4.67 -2.83 -3.23
CA LEU A 16 4.99 -2.27 -1.93
C LEU A 16 5.99 -3.18 -1.21
N ARG A 17 7.05 -2.59 -0.66
CA ARG A 17 7.89 -3.24 0.36
C ARG A 17 7.52 -2.70 1.72
N LEU A 18 7.27 -3.60 2.66
CA LEU A 18 6.85 -3.27 4.02
C LEU A 18 8.01 -3.41 5.00
N LEU A 19 7.92 -2.72 6.13
CA LEU A 19 8.82 -2.95 7.26
C LEU A 19 8.59 -4.37 7.84
N PRO A 20 9.62 -4.99 8.47
CA PRO A 20 9.49 -6.34 9.04
C PRO A 20 8.45 -6.48 10.16
N ASP A 21 8.15 -5.40 10.86
CA ASP A 21 7.15 -5.32 11.94
C ASP A 21 5.74 -5.03 11.43
N ALA A 22 5.58 -4.76 10.13
CA ALA A 22 4.28 -4.53 9.52
C ALA A 22 3.46 -5.84 9.50
N PRO A 23 2.17 -5.79 9.82
CA PRO A 23 1.30 -6.96 9.70
C PRO A 23 1.11 -7.34 8.23
N GLY A 24 1.42 -8.59 7.88
CA GLY A 24 1.20 -9.16 6.55
C GLY A 24 2.48 -9.63 5.86
N ALA A 25 2.43 -9.76 4.53
CA ALA A 25 3.58 -10.16 3.74
C ALA A 25 4.58 -8.99 3.61
N PRO A 26 5.90 -9.25 3.66
CA PRO A 26 6.92 -8.19 3.56
C PRO A 26 6.93 -7.47 2.20
N VAL A 27 6.33 -8.09 1.18
CA VAL A 27 6.12 -7.51 -0.15
C VAL A 27 4.68 -7.75 -0.56
N VAL A 28 4.02 -6.70 -1.06
CA VAL A 28 2.67 -6.77 -1.59
C VAL A 28 2.67 -6.16 -2.98
N THR A 29 2.33 -6.96 -4.00
CA THR A 29 2.08 -6.46 -5.36
C THR A 29 0.59 -6.49 -5.64
N GLY A 30 0.02 -5.39 -6.10
CA GLY A 30 -1.43 -5.27 -6.31
C GLY A 30 -1.88 -3.90 -6.77
N ARG A 31 -3.18 -3.76 -7.03
CA ARG A 31 -3.79 -2.50 -7.45
C ARG A 31 -4.15 -1.64 -6.26
N VAL A 32 -3.76 -0.37 -6.26
CA VAL A 32 -4.18 0.60 -5.26
C VAL A 32 -5.63 1.00 -5.52
N LEU A 33 -6.54 0.55 -4.65
CA LEU A 33 -7.98 0.84 -4.78
C LEU A 33 -8.32 2.25 -4.24
N GLY A 34 -7.63 2.68 -3.20
CA GLY A 34 -7.93 3.93 -2.54
C GLY A 34 -7.04 4.18 -1.33
N MET A 35 -7.24 5.34 -0.71
CA MET A 35 -6.51 5.78 0.47
C MET A 35 -7.46 6.51 1.40
N ILE A 36 -7.20 6.43 2.70
CA ILE A 36 -7.97 7.09 3.75
C ILE A 36 -7.00 7.86 4.63
N GLU A 37 -7.38 9.08 5.04
CA GLU A 37 -6.67 9.80 6.10
C GLU A 37 -7.19 9.32 7.45
N ALA A 38 -6.31 8.70 8.22
CA ALA A 38 -6.52 8.36 9.62
C ALA A 38 -5.87 9.44 10.51
N ALA A 39 -6.15 9.37 11.82
CA ALA A 39 -5.60 10.34 12.78
C ALA A 39 -4.07 10.29 12.87
N ASP A 40 -3.47 9.13 12.59
CA ASP A 40 -2.03 8.86 12.65
C ASP A 40 -1.34 8.86 11.27
N GLY A 41 -2.10 9.09 10.20
CA GLY A 41 -1.56 9.28 8.85
C GLY A 41 -2.36 8.59 7.74
N LEU A 42 -1.73 8.49 6.58
CA LEU A 42 -2.35 7.92 5.38
C LEU A 42 -2.37 6.38 5.40
N VAL A 43 -3.52 5.80 5.14
CA VAL A 43 -3.70 4.34 4.97
C VAL A 43 -4.02 4.02 3.52
N LEU A 44 -3.28 3.09 2.91
CA LEU A 44 -3.50 2.62 1.54
C LEU A 44 -4.31 1.34 1.56
N THR A 45 -5.26 1.20 0.63
CA THR A 45 -5.95 -0.07 0.37
C THR A 45 -5.48 -0.65 -0.96
N VAL A 46 -4.96 -1.88 -0.91
CA VAL A 46 -4.44 -2.60 -2.08
C VAL A 46 -5.22 -3.90 -2.27
N GLU A 47 -5.59 -4.19 -3.51
CA GLU A 47 -6.05 -5.52 -3.93
C GLU A 47 -4.85 -6.31 -4.46
N PRO A 48 -4.42 -7.39 -3.77
CA PRO A 48 -3.22 -8.13 -4.16
C PRO A 48 -3.42 -8.92 -5.45
N ASN A 49 -2.35 -8.99 -6.25
CA ASN A 49 -2.29 -9.90 -7.40
C ASN A 49 -2.41 -11.35 -6.90
N GLY A 50 -3.22 -12.16 -7.60
CA GLY A 50 -3.45 -13.55 -7.23
C GLY A 50 -4.46 -13.78 -6.10
N ALA A 51 -5.05 -12.72 -5.54
CA ALA A 51 -6.16 -12.83 -4.59
C ALA A 51 -7.29 -11.82 -4.88
N PRO A 52 -7.97 -11.92 -6.05
CA PRO A 52 -9.05 -11.00 -6.41
C PRO A 52 -10.15 -10.94 -5.35
N GLY A 53 -10.67 -9.74 -5.06
CA GLY A 53 -11.68 -9.51 -4.04
C GLY A 53 -11.14 -9.44 -2.61
N LYS A 54 -9.87 -9.81 -2.36
CA LYS A 54 -9.23 -9.54 -1.07
C LYS A 54 -8.69 -8.11 -1.02
N ARG A 55 -8.68 -7.53 0.17
CA ARG A 55 -8.16 -6.18 0.42
C ARG A 55 -7.15 -6.23 1.55
N ILE A 56 -6.03 -5.55 1.35
CA ILE A 56 -5.02 -5.31 2.38
C ILE A 56 -4.94 -3.81 2.61
N THR A 57 -5.00 -3.41 3.89
CA THR A 57 -4.79 -2.03 4.30
C THR A 57 -3.40 -1.89 4.90
N VAL A 58 -2.63 -0.93 4.41
CA VAL A 58 -1.25 -0.69 4.85
C VAL A 58 -1.13 0.77 5.28
N HIS A 59 -0.67 1.00 6.50
CA HIS A 59 -0.35 2.35 6.97
C HIS A 59 0.95 2.84 6.31
N HIS A 60 1.00 4.09 5.87
CA HIS A 60 2.15 4.62 5.12
C HIS A 60 3.48 4.51 5.89
N GLN A 61 3.43 4.57 7.22
CA GLN A 61 4.59 4.41 8.10
C GLN A 61 5.27 3.05 7.96
N HIS A 62 4.53 2.03 7.54
CA HIS A 62 5.05 0.68 7.30
C HIS A 62 5.60 0.48 5.89
N ILE A 63 5.50 1.47 4.99
CA ILE A 63 5.95 1.35 3.60
C ILE A 63 7.37 1.89 3.47
N THR A 64 8.31 0.99 3.17
CA THR A 64 9.71 1.35 2.92
C THR A 64 9.92 1.82 1.48
N SER A 65 9.20 1.21 0.54
CA SER A 65 9.27 1.53 -0.89
C SER A 65 7.94 1.19 -1.57
N ALA A 66 7.56 2.00 -2.55
CA ALA A 66 6.44 1.75 -3.43
C ALA A 66 6.85 2.13 -4.86
N MET A 67 6.72 1.19 -5.78
CA MET A 67 7.05 1.38 -7.20
C MET A 67 5.88 0.89 -8.05
N PRO A 68 5.54 1.58 -9.15
CA PRO A 68 4.66 1.02 -10.17
C PRO A 68 5.19 -0.35 -10.63
N ALA A 69 4.29 -1.32 -10.78
CA ALA A 69 4.62 -2.68 -11.23
C ALA A 69 4.51 -2.81 -12.75
#